data_AF-A0A2V8VZM9-F1
#
_entry.id   AF-A0A2V8VZM9-F1
#
_cell.length_a   1.000
_cell.length_b   1.000
_cell.length_c   1.000
_cell.angle_alpha   90.00
_cell.angle_beta   90.00
_cell.angle_gamma   90.00
#
_symmetry.space_group_name_H-M   'P 1'
#
loop_
_entity.id
_entity.type
_entity.pdbx_description
1 polymer ?
#
loop_
_entity_poly.entity_id
_entity_poly.type
_entity_poly.pdbx_seq_one_letter_code
_entity_poly.pdbx_strand_id
1 'polypeptide(L)'
;MKKQKGFSLIELLIVVAIILIIAAIAIPNLLRSKIAANESSAVGSVRTIGTAEVTYSSSWGSGFAATIQALGGPSPCVVATAGAACLIDPLLSAAAPVKSGYGF
;
A
#
# COMPACT_ATOMS: atom_id res chain seq x y z
N MET A 1 2.54 42.91 -37.15
CA MET A 1 2.20 41.48 -37.31
C MET A 1 3.28 40.64 -36.63
N LYS A 2 2.97 39.97 -35.50
CA LYS A 2 3.93 39.08 -34.84
C LYS A 2 4.04 37.80 -35.66
N LYS A 3 5.23 37.46 -36.18
CA LYS A 3 5.46 36.18 -36.86
C LYS A 3 5.29 35.06 -35.83
N GLN A 4 4.23 34.27 -35.97
CA GLN A 4 4.07 33.00 -35.26
C GLN A 4 5.17 32.06 -35.80
N LYS A 5 6.13 31.66 -34.95
CA LYS A 5 7.07 30.60 -35.31
C LYS A 5 6.32 29.26 -35.19
N GLY A 6 6.09 28.59 -36.31
CA GLY A 6 5.57 27.23 -36.33
C GLY A 6 6.63 26.24 -35.84
N PHE A 7 6.17 25.15 -35.21
CA PHE A 7 7.01 24.04 -34.77
C PHE A 7 7.39 23.17 -35.97
N SER A 8 8.67 22.80 -36.10
CA SER A 8 9.14 21.93 -37.19
C SER A 8 8.86 20.46 -36.90
N LEU A 9 8.57 19.68 -37.94
CA LEU A 9 8.40 18.23 -37.81
C LEU A 9 9.67 17.55 -37.28
N ILE A 10 10.87 18.07 -37.62
CA ILE A 10 12.14 17.54 -37.10
C ILE A 10 12.28 17.77 -35.59
N GLU A 11 11.80 18.92 -35.09
CA GLU A 11 11.83 19.26 -33.67
C GLU A 11 10.92 18.30 -32.89
N LEU A 12 9.73 17.98 -33.43
CA LEU A 12 8.81 17.01 -32.83
C LEU A 12 9.41 15.61 -32.79
N LEU A 13 10.04 15.18 -33.87
CA LEU A 13 10.62 13.84 -33.97
C LEU A 13 11.73 13.60 -32.94
N ILE A 14 12.62 14.58 -32.75
CA ILE A 14 13.71 14.47 -31.76
C ILE A 14 13.15 14.42 -30.34
N VAL A 15 12.12 15.23 -30.05
CA VAL A 15 11.47 15.24 -28.73
C VAL A 15 10.86 13.87 -28.41
N VAL A 16 10.10 13.28 -29.35
CA VAL A 16 9.51 11.95 -29.15
C VAL A 16 10.59 10.88 -29.00
N ALA A 17 11.65 10.94 -29.80
CA ALA A 17 12.77 10.00 -29.69
C ALA A 17 13.41 10.00 -28.30
N ILE A 18 13.69 11.19 -27.73
CA ILE A 18 14.27 11.31 -26.38
C ILE A 18 13.30 10.80 -25.30
N ILE A 19 12.01 11.14 -25.40
CA ILE A 19 10.98 10.65 -24.47
C ILE A 19 10.93 9.12 -24.47
N LEU A 20 11.00 8.48 -25.64
CA LEU A 20 10.98 7.02 -25.76
C LEU A 20 12.22 6.36 -25.14
N ILE A 21 13.40 6.95 -25.29
CA ILE A 21 14.63 6.45 -24.65
C ILE A 21 14.49 6.52 -23.12
N ILE A 22 14.02 7.65 -22.59
CA ILE A 22 13.80 7.82 -21.15
C ILE A 22 12.74 6.82 -20.65
N ALA A 23 11.62 6.70 -21.35
CA ALA A 23 10.53 5.80 -20.98
C ALA A 23 10.98 4.33 -20.94
N ALA A 24 11.80 3.90 -21.90
CA ALA A 24 12.34 2.54 -21.95
C ALA A 24 13.15 2.15 -20.70
N ILE A 25 13.86 3.11 -20.09
CA ILE A 25 14.64 2.89 -18.86
C ILE A 25 13.77 3.12 -17.61
N ALA A 26 12.92 4.14 -17.63
CA ALA A 26 12.14 4.56 -16.49
C ALA A 26 11.02 3.56 -16.13
N ILE A 27 10.31 3.00 -17.11
CA ILE A 27 9.20 2.07 -16.88
C ILE A 27 9.64 0.81 -16.12
N PRO A 28 10.66 0.03 -16.54
CA PRO A 28 11.06 -1.16 -15.80
C PRO A 28 11.59 -0.83 -14.40
N ASN A 29 12.28 0.29 -14.23
CA ASN A 29 12.75 0.74 -12.92
C ASN A 29 11.58 1.13 -12.00
N LEU A 30 10.58 1.84 -12.52
CA LEU A 30 9.36 2.19 -11.79
C LEU A 30 8.59 0.94 -11.36
N LEU A 31 8.44 -0.06 -12.24
CA LEU A 31 7.77 -1.32 -11.89
C LEU A 31 8.50 -2.04 -10.76
N ARG A 32 9.82 -2.15 -10.84
CA ARG A 32 10.64 -2.74 -9.77
C ARG A 32 10.51 -1.98 -8.45
N SER A 33 10.55 -0.65 -8.51
CA SER A 33 10.39 0.22 -7.35
C SER A 33 9.02 0.06 -6.69
N LYS A 34 7.95 -0.07 -7.50
CA LYS A 34 6.60 -0.34 -7.00
C LYS A 34 6.49 -1.71 -6.31
N ILE A 35 7.11 -2.75 -6.87
CA ILE A 35 7.12 -4.08 -6.24
C ILE A 35 7.83 -4.01 -4.88
N ALA A 36 9.03 -3.43 -4.82
CA ALA A 36 9.78 -3.28 -3.58
C ALA A 36 9.02 -2.45 -2.53
N ALA A 37 8.31 -1.40 -2.95
CA ALA A 37 7.45 -0.61 -2.06
C ALA A 37 6.28 -1.44 -1.51
N ASN A 38 5.66 -2.27 -2.35
CA ASN A 38 4.58 -3.15 -1.93
C ASN A 38 5.08 -4.24 -0.96
N GLU A 39 6.25 -4.83 -1.22
CA GLU A 39 6.92 -5.78 -0.30
C GLU A 39 7.20 -5.12 1.06
N SER A 40 7.77 -3.90 1.05
CA SER A 40 8.01 -3.14 2.29
C SER A 40 6.71 -2.83 3.03
N SER A 41 5.63 -2.55 2.31
CA SER A 41 4.29 -2.32 2.89
C SER A 41 3.73 -3.59 3.54
N ALA A 42 3.96 -4.76 2.93
CA ALA A 42 3.54 -6.04 3.47
C ALA A 42 4.30 -6.39 4.75
N VAL A 43 5.63 -6.22 4.76
CA VAL A 43 6.46 -6.40 5.96
C VAL A 43 5.99 -5.48 7.10
N GLY A 44 5.72 -4.20 6.78
CA GLY A 44 5.17 -3.25 7.74
C GLY A 44 3.82 -3.71 8.31
N SER A 45 2.94 -4.25 7.46
CA SER A 45 1.62 -4.73 7.87
C SER A 45 1.71 -5.94 8.80
N VAL A 46 2.57 -6.92 8.50
CA VAL A 46 2.84 -8.07 9.37
C VAL A 46 3.39 -7.63 10.74
N ARG A 47 4.30 -6.65 10.76
CA ARG A 47 4.82 -6.09 12.01
C ARG A 47 3.73 -5.40 12.83
N THR A 48 2.83 -4.67 12.19
CA THR A 48 1.66 -4.07 12.83
C THR A 48 0.74 -5.13 13.42
N ILE A 49 0.45 -6.20 12.67
CA ILE A 49 -0.35 -7.35 13.16
C ILE A 49 0.31 -7.98 14.38
N GLY A 50 1.61 -8.31 14.32
CA GLY A 50 2.30 -8.90 15.46
C GLY A 50 2.31 -8.00 16.71
N THR A 51 2.41 -6.69 16.54
CA THR A 51 2.32 -5.73 17.65
C THR A 51 0.90 -5.68 18.22
N ALA A 52 -0.12 -5.73 17.34
CA ALA A 52 -1.52 -5.79 17.73
C ALA A 52 -1.84 -7.08 18.49
N GLU A 53 -1.29 -8.22 18.08
CA GLU A 53 -1.44 -9.50 18.78
C GLU A 53 -0.87 -9.46 20.21
N VAL A 54 0.32 -8.90 20.40
CA VAL A 54 0.91 -8.73 21.74
C VAL A 54 0.06 -7.79 22.60
N THR A 55 -0.46 -6.72 21.99
CA THR A 55 -1.35 -5.78 22.67
C THR A 55 -2.66 -6.48 23.07
N TYR A 56 -3.24 -7.25 22.17
CA TYR A 56 -4.44 -8.05 22.41
C TYR A 56 -4.23 -9.03 23.59
N SER A 57 -3.14 -9.79 23.57
CA SER A 57 -2.82 -10.71 24.66
C SER A 57 -2.67 -10.01 26.01
N SER A 58 -2.14 -8.79 26.03
CA SER A 58 -1.97 -8.00 27.25
C SER A 58 -3.28 -7.40 27.76
N SER A 59 -4.17 -7.03 26.85
CA SER A 59 -5.46 -6.40 27.19
C SER A 59 -6.53 -7.40 27.65
N TRP A 60 -6.56 -8.61 27.08
CA TRP A 60 -7.60 -9.60 27.37
C TRP A 60 -7.10 -10.84 28.15
N GLY A 61 -5.79 -11.05 28.27
CA GLY A 61 -5.22 -12.14 29.08
C GLY A 61 -5.57 -13.56 28.60
N SER A 62 -6.17 -13.69 27.41
CA SER A 62 -6.67 -14.95 26.84
C SER A 62 -5.74 -15.53 25.76
N GLY A 63 -4.51 -15.01 25.65
CA GLY A 63 -3.58 -15.34 24.58
C GLY A 63 -3.75 -14.45 23.36
N PHE A 64 -3.37 -14.95 22.19
CA PHE A 64 -3.47 -14.23 20.91
C PHE A 64 -4.87 -14.30 20.30
N ALA A 65 -5.20 -13.38 19.41
CA ALA A 65 -6.46 -13.37 18.71
C ALA A 65 -6.57 -14.59 17.78
N ALA A 66 -7.74 -15.23 17.75
CA ALA A 66 -7.97 -16.41 16.91
C ALA A 66 -8.11 -16.07 15.42
N THR A 67 -8.45 -14.82 15.11
CA THR A 67 -8.67 -14.33 13.75
C THR A 67 -8.18 -12.89 13.62
N ILE A 68 -7.71 -12.53 12.43
CA ILE A 68 -7.27 -11.15 12.15
C ILE A 68 -8.41 -10.13 12.24
N GLN A 69 -9.65 -10.57 12.00
CA GLN A 69 -10.85 -9.76 12.18
C GLN A 69 -11.05 -9.33 13.64
N ALA A 70 -10.68 -10.18 14.61
CA ALA A 70 -10.81 -9.87 16.03
C ALA A 70 -9.82 -8.77 16.48
N LEU A 71 -8.68 -8.62 15.80
CA LEU A 71 -7.79 -7.48 16.01
C LEU A 71 -8.38 -6.16 15.48
N GLY A 72 -9.31 -6.24 14.53
CA GLY A 72 -9.98 -5.09 13.95
C GLY A 72 -11.21 -4.64 14.72
N GLY A 73 -12.01 -3.80 14.09
CA GLY A 73 -13.27 -3.33 14.64
C GLY A 73 -13.92 -2.26 13.74
N PRO A 74 -15.17 -1.87 14.03
CA PRO A 74 -15.79 -0.74 13.35
C PRO A 74 -14.93 0.52 13.51
N SER A 75 -14.83 1.33 12.44
CA SER A 75 -14.15 2.64 12.45
C SER A 75 -15.19 3.76 12.33
N PRO A 76 -15.20 4.77 13.23
CA PRO A 76 -14.32 4.93 14.38
C PRO A 76 -14.64 3.91 15.49
N CYS A 77 -13.61 3.46 16.21
CA CYS A 77 -13.80 2.52 17.30
C CYS A 77 -14.48 3.19 18.48
N VAL A 78 -15.60 2.64 18.92
CA VAL A 78 -16.38 3.16 20.06
C VAL A 78 -16.14 2.33 21.32
N VAL A 79 -16.04 1.00 21.18
CA VAL A 79 -15.77 0.07 22.27
C VAL A 79 -14.93 -1.10 21.77
N ALA A 80 -13.77 -1.32 22.40
CA ALA A 80 -12.92 -2.46 22.11
C ALA A 80 -13.41 -3.68 22.91
N THR A 81 -13.58 -4.81 22.22
CA THR A 81 -13.95 -6.10 22.82
C THR A 81 -13.00 -7.18 22.32
N ALA A 82 -13.02 -8.37 22.95
CA ALA A 82 -12.21 -9.49 22.49
C ALA A 82 -12.53 -9.93 21.04
N GLY A 83 -13.75 -9.69 20.55
CA GLY A 83 -14.13 -9.98 19.16
C GLY A 83 -13.94 -8.81 18.19
N ALA A 84 -13.58 -7.63 18.70
CA ALA A 84 -13.39 -6.41 17.93
C ALA A 84 -12.48 -5.45 18.73
N ALA A 85 -11.17 -5.72 18.72
CA ALA A 85 -10.19 -5.03 19.55
C ALA A 85 -9.78 -3.65 19.02
N CYS A 86 -10.12 -3.33 17.77
CA CYS A 86 -9.81 -2.06 17.11
C CYS A 86 -8.32 -1.67 17.10
N LEU A 87 -7.42 -2.64 17.04
CA LEU A 87 -5.96 -2.44 17.10
C LEU A 87 -5.32 -2.25 15.73
N ILE A 88 -5.99 -2.72 14.67
CA ILE A 88 -5.51 -2.59 13.28
C ILE A 88 -6.57 -1.95 12.38
N ASP A 89 -6.12 -1.43 11.24
CA ASP A 89 -6.97 -0.79 10.24
C ASP A 89 -7.99 -1.77 9.62
N PRO A 90 -9.22 -1.31 9.29
CA PRO A 90 -10.26 -2.16 8.69
C PRO A 90 -9.87 -2.89 7.40
N LEU A 91 -8.91 -2.38 6.62
CA LEU A 91 -8.43 -3.08 5.41
C LEU A 91 -7.58 -4.31 5.76
N LEU A 92 -6.87 -4.28 6.90
CA LEU A 92 -6.08 -5.42 7.39
C LEU A 92 -6.91 -6.41 8.21
N SER A 93 -8.05 -5.98 8.77
CA SER A 93 -8.95 -6.85 9.52
C SER A 93 -10.17 -7.32 8.71
N ALA A 94 -10.14 -7.21 7.39
CA ALA A 94 -11.19 -7.70 6.52
C ALA A 94 -11.22 -9.24 6.47
N ALA A 95 -12.30 -9.84 5.97
CA ALA A 95 -12.43 -11.30 5.88
C ALA A 95 -11.41 -11.97 4.92
N ALA A 96 -10.92 -11.22 3.95
CA ALA A 96 -9.80 -11.59 3.09
C ALA A 96 -8.91 -10.34 2.96
N PRO A 97 -8.04 -10.07 3.95
CA PRO A 97 -7.33 -8.82 4.02
C PRO A 97 -6.28 -8.78 2.92
N VAL A 98 -6.47 -7.86 1.97
CA VAL A 98 -5.54 -7.64 0.86
C VAL A 98 -5.04 -6.21 0.92
N LYS A 99 -3.73 -6.04 1.03
CA LYS A 99 -3.08 -4.72 1.01
C LYS A 99 -1.86 -4.75 0.10
N SER A 100 -1.78 -3.78 -0.80
CA SER A 100 -0.65 -3.64 -1.74
C SER A 100 -0.41 -4.88 -2.60
N GLY A 101 -1.46 -5.69 -2.86
CA GLY A 101 -1.38 -6.94 -3.63
C GLY A 101 -1.02 -8.19 -2.82
N TYR A 102 -0.83 -8.08 -1.50
CA TYR A 102 -0.54 -9.19 -0.59
C TYR A 102 -1.78 -9.56 0.22
N GLY A 103 -2.00 -10.86 0.39
CA GLY A 103 -2.98 -11.40 1.34
C GLY A 103 -2.35 -11.60 2.72
N PHE A 104 -3.13 -11.38 3.78
CA PHE A 104 -2.71 -11.53 5.17
C PHE A 104 -3.58 -12.55 5.92
#